data_AF-A0A3D9STB8-F1
#
_entry.id   AF-A0A3D9STB8-F1
#
_cell.length_a   1.000
_cell.length_b   1.000
_cell.length_c   1.000
_cell.angle_alpha   90.00
_cell.angle_beta   90.00
_cell.angle_gamma   90.00
#
_symmetry.space_group_name_H-M   'P 1'
#
loop_
_entity.id
_entity.type
_entity.pdbx_description
1 polymer ?
#
loop_
_entity_poly.entity_id
_entity_poly.type
_entity_poly.pdbx_seq_one_letter_code
_entity_poly.pdbx_strand_id
1 'polypeptide(L)'
;MRDVQGTEVAVLNRLVDKVEEIVDAAGAPGALAATQVLDAGFGFQPADYTVFGRRFALLHRRLVELNKAGKVVVNPDLPDSVGAQTLSAVDEAHVQVQLGPGALRTDAPESLTLRALTLIHELSHALREHGDHPVKDYTYRNSWGQGYLAGEIGTRNADTYFEAAAHLAEQLEKLPAGIYRERGLVQAQRRALQPPRPVGNPLGPALAWADIKLNRIWLRAYDAQVHVCTPTAVWDRRSGEDVAAMQQVEARLQELGILDGRSYWISREHGPGSVAAARLLEHFTSALKSRLMRLRVVLGGDVLRYDHDPVSGSLLVPFETTAEEPLHLAGLIIDALLQGSPIAPPAARSATPGLTPEQVTLEKQVEACYPGAAKTLSAHLTEVVELLWVNDRSYERPQVQGLEKTFAAFEPVAVGLGSRGILQTVLRAAEIDDLIRRWTIMPARLGTLPAPALVGLTIFDDVADEQLRRIVDLAGGLAAPTFFTERPSVRAGIGRVIAAVTELATGVDKAQATRAATLLDALGKAADGLA
;
A
#
# COMPACT_ATOMS: atom_id res chain seq x y z
N MET A 1 4.56 23.13 13.42
CA MET A 1 5.64 23.35 12.44
C MET A 1 6.75 24.20 13.03
N ARG A 2 8.02 23.80 12.83
CA ARG A 2 9.21 24.61 13.15
C ARG A 2 10.35 24.33 12.17
N ASP A 3 11.34 25.20 12.12
CA ASP A 3 12.56 24.98 11.34
C ASP A 3 13.39 23.81 11.90
N VAL A 4 14.22 23.24 11.04
CA VAL A 4 15.24 22.22 11.36
C VAL A 4 16.41 22.89 12.07
N GLN A 5 16.82 22.42 13.26
CA GLN A 5 17.74 23.14 14.13
C GLN A 5 18.82 22.24 14.78
N GLY A 6 19.97 22.83 15.09
CA GLY A 6 21.05 22.15 15.82
C GLY A 6 21.57 20.88 15.12
N THR A 7 21.58 19.76 15.85
CA THR A 7 22.04 18.45 15.33
C THR A 7 21.18 17.92 14.18
N GLU A 8 19.91 18.34 14.09
CA GLU A 8 19.00 17.93 13.02
C GLU A 8 19.47 18.42 11.65
N VAL A 9 20.14 19.59 11.59
CA VAL A 9 20.70 20.14 10.34
C VAL A 9 21.77 19.21 9.77
N ALA A 10 22.60 18.59 10.64
CA ALA A 10 23.60 17.63 10.21
C ALA A 10 22.97 16.31 9.71
N VAL A 11 21.85 15.89 10.28
CA VAL A 11 21.10 14.71 9.78
C VAL A 11 20.38 15.03 8.48
N LEU A 12 19.78 16.22 8.34
CA LEU A 12 19.16 16.68 7.10
C LEU A 12 20.19 16.74 5.96
N ASN A 13 21.39 17.30 6.20
CA ASN A 13 22.44 17.33 5.19
C ASN A 13 22.81 15.90 4.73
N ARG A 14 22.98 14.95 5.66
CA ARG A 14 23.22 13.54 5.32
C ARG A 14 22.07 12.88 4.53
N LEU A 15 20.82 13.30 4.77
CA LEU A 15 19.67 12.87 3.96
C LEU A 15 19.71 13.49 2.57
N VAL A 16 20.09 14.77 2.43
CA VAL A 16 20.29 15.43 1.13
C VAL A 16 21.37 14.70 0.33
N ASP A 17 22.53 14.44 0.92
CA ASP A 17 23.66 13.74 0.29
C ASP A 17 23.25 12.32 -0.17
N LYS A 18 22.48 11.59 0.63
CA LYS A 18 21.98 10.24 0.27
C LYS A 18 20.90 10.28 -0.82
N VAL A 19 20.10 11.35 -0.90
CA VAL A 19 19.16 11.57 -2.02
C VAL A 19 19.93 11.90 -3.30
N GLU A 20 21.00 12.70 -3.23
CA GLU A 20 21.91 12.97 -4.36
C GLU A 20 22.53 11.67 -4.89
N GLU A 21 23.13 10.85 -4.03
CA GLU A 21 23.75 9.57 -4.38
C GLU A 21 22.81 8.63 -5.18
N ILE A 22 21.54 8.54 -4.75
CA ILE A 22 20.52 7.71 -5.41
C ILE A 22 20.06 8.33 -6.74
N VAL A 23 19.95 9.66 -6.82
CA VAL A 23 19.57 10.37 -8.06
C VAL A 23 20.68 10.33 -9.11
N ASP A 24 21.95 10.41 -8.70
CA ASP A 24 23.09 10.28 -9.60
C ASP A 24 23.20 8.86 -10.16
N ALA A 25 22.96 7.83 -9.33
CA ALA A 25 22.87 6.44 -9.78
C ALA A 25 21.76 6.22 -10.83
N ALA A 26 20.63 6.91 -10.69
CA ALA A 26 19.54 6.90 -11.67
C ALA A 26 19.94 7.54 -13.02
N GLY A 27 20.93 8.45 -13.02
CA GLY A 27 21.44 9.14 -14.21
C GLY A 27 22.29 8.28 -15.14
N ALA A 28 22.75 7.10 -14.69
CA ALA A 28 23.49 6.18 -15.55
C ALA A 28 22.59 5.61 -16.68
N PRO A 29 23.09 5.49 -17.93
CA PRO A 29 22.28 5.04 -19.07
C PRO A 29 21.58 3.70 -18.81
N GLY A 30 20.24 3.72 -18.85
CA GLY A 30 19.40 2.53 -18.65
C GLY A 30 19.19 2.10 -17.18
N ALA A 31 19.80 2.77 -16.19
CA ALA A 31 19.70 2.38 -14.78
C ALA A 31 18.25 2.34 -14.26
N LEU A 32 17.46 3.39 -14.56
CA LEU A 32 16.04 3.41 -14.21
C LEU A 32 15.21 2.34 -14.95
N ALA A 33 15.49 2.09 -16.24
CA ALA A 33 14.80 1.03 -16.99
C ALA A 33 15.11 -0.36 -16.42
N ALA A 34 16.34 -0.59 -15.96
CA ALA A 34 16.74 -1.83 -15.29
C ALA A 34 16.01 -2.09 -13.95
N THR A 35 15.34 -1.09 -13.37
CA THR A 35 14.48 -1.29 -12.18
C THR A 35 13.14 -1.95 -12.52
N GLN A 36 12.67 -1.88 -13.78
CA GLN A 36 11.41 -2.44 -14.27
C GLN A 36 10.13 -1.99 -13.52
N VAL A 37 10.19 -0.95 -12.68
CA VAL A 37 9.04 -0.48 -11.89
C VAL A 37 7.83 0.00 -12.71
N LEU A 38 8.03 0.50 -13.94
CA LEU A 38 6.95 0.87 -14.86
C LEU A 38 6.50 -0.32 -15.72
N ASP A 39 7.40 -1.28 -15.96
CA ASP A 39 7.16 -2.51 -16.71
C ASP A 39 6.40 -3.57 -15.91
N ALA A 40 5.90 -3.25 -14.70
CA ALA A 40 5.02 -4.13 -13.94
C ALA A 40 3.56 -4.13 -14.48
N GLY A 41 3.05 -2.99 -14.94
CA GLY A 41 1.61 -2.73 -15.07
C GLY A 41 0.79 -3.55 -16.09
N PHE A 42 -0.45 -3.11 -16.35
CA PHE A 42 -1.17 -3.46 -17.59
C PHE A 42 -0.59 -2.68 -18.77
N GLY A 43 0.53 -3.16 -19.31
CA GLY A 43 1.27 -2.52 -20.40
C GLY A 43 1.48 -3.44 -21.59
N PHE A 44 0.66 -3.30 -22.63
CA PHE A 44 0.76 -4.06 -23.90
C PHE A 44 2.09 -3.80 -24.64
N GLN A 45 2.90 -2.84 -24.18
CA GLN A 45 4.22 -2.47 -24.68
C GLN A 45 5.16 -2.14 -23.50
N PRO A 46 6.50 -2.14 -23.71
CA PRO A 46 7.46 -1.63 -22.74
C PRO A 46 7.15 -0.18 -22.34
N ALA A 47 7.40 0.18 -21.08
CA ALA A 47 7.12 1.52 -20.59
C ALA A 47 8.13 2.56 -21.09
N ASP A 48 7.65 3.79 -21.38
CA ASP A 48 8.55 4.93 -21.63
C ASP A 48 9.10 5.49 -20.31
N TYR A 49 10.38 5.22 -20.07
CA TYR A 49 11.12 5.75 -18.93
C TYR A 49 11.55 7.22 -19.09
N THR A 50 11.35 7.86 -20.25
CA THR A 50 11.83 9.24 -20.52
C THR A 50 11.19 10.27 -19.58
N VAL A 51 9.87 10.21 -19.39
CA VAL A 51 9.15 11.14 -18.49
C VAL A 51 9.55 10.89 -17.03
N PHE A 52 9.60 9.62 -16.62
CA PHE A 52 9.95 9.22 -15.26
C PHE A 52 11.40 9.60 -14.91
N GLY A 53 12.36 9.32 -15.78
CA GLY A 53 13.76 9.68 -15.58
C GLY A 53 13.99 11.19 -15.51
N ARG A 54 13.31 11.96 -16.36
CA ARG A 54 13.34 13.44 -16.27
C ARG A 54 12.81 13.94 -14.92
N ARG A 55 11.73 13.36 -14.39
CA ARG A 55 11.18 13.72 -13.07
C ARG A 55 12.11 13.28 -11.93
N PHE A 56 12.63 12.06 -12.00
CA PHE A 56 13.54 11.49 -10.99
C PHE A 56 14.81 12.32 -10.84
N ALA A 57 15.41 12.76 -11.96
CA ALA A 57 16.58 13.64 -11.97
C ALA A 57 16.36 15.02 -11.33
N LEU A 58 15.11 15.46 -11.12
CA LEU A 58 14.79 16.73 -10.46
C LEU A 58 14.65 16.62 -8.93
N LEU A 59 14.58 15.41 -8.36
CA LEU A 59 14.29 15.20 -6.93
C LEU A 59 15.33 15.85 -6.01
N HIS A 60 16.63 15.57 -6.21
CA HIS A 60 17.69 16.16 -5.38
C HIS A 60 17.68 17.69 -5.49
N ARG A 61 17.65 18.23 -6.72
CA ARG A 61 17.54 19.67 -6.96
C ARG A 61 16.33 20.28 -6.24
N ARG A 62 15.18 19.62 -6.28
CA ARG A 62 13.94 20.08 -5.63
C ARG A 62 14.09 20.14 -4.11
N LEU A 63 14.71 19.13 -3.50
CA LEU A 63 15.04 19.12 -2.06
C LEU A 63 15.91 20.33 -1.69
N VAL A 64 16.97 20.60 -2.45
CA VAL A 64 17.87 21.73 -2.23
C VAL A 64 17.15 23.07 -2.38
N GLU A 65 16.28 23.23 -3.38
CA GLU A 65 15.47 24.43 -3.56
C GLU A 65 14.50 24.66 -2.39
N LEU A 66 13.80 23.62 -1.91
CA LEU A 66 12.88 23.71 -0.78
C LEU A 66 13.62 23.99 0.54
N ASN A 67 14.75 23.33 0.78
CA ASN A 67 15.55 23.54 1.98
C ASN A 67 16.08 24.99 2.06
N LYS A 68 16.65 25.51 0.96
CA LYS A 68 17.10 26.91 0.86
C LYS A 68 15.99 27.95 1.06
N ALA A 69 14.74 27.57 0.78
CA ALA A 69 13.56 28.42 0.96
C ALA A 69 12.89 28.29 2.34
N GLY A 70 13.46 27.52 3.28
CA GLY A 70 12.82 27.27 4.59
C GLY A 70 11.56 26.39 4.50
N LYS A 71 11.43 25.58 3.43
CA LYS A 71 10.27 24.74 3.13
C LYS A 71 10.50 23.25 3.44
N VAL A 72 11.63 22.90 4.05
CA VAL A 72 11.85 21.62 4.71
C VAL A 72 11.85 21.88 6.22
N VAL A 73 10.85 21.35 6.92
CA VAL A 73 10.51 21.75 8.29
C VAL A 73 10.13 20.53 9.14
N VAL A 74 10.15 20.68 10.46
CA VAL A 74 9.73 19.64 11.40
C VAL A 74 8.26 19.81 11.77
N ASN A 75 7.48 18.73 11.64
CA ASN A 75 6.15 18.62 12.20
C ASN A 75 6.17 17.64 13.40
N PRO A 76 6.11 18.13 14.65
CA PRO A 76 6.10 17.27 15.83
C PRO A 76 4.78 16.50 16.02
N ASP A 77 3.72 16.90 15.29
CA ASP A 77 2.38 16.34 15.41
C ASP A 77 2.13 15.20 14.39
N LEU A 78 3.14 14.85 13.57
CA LEU A 78 3.08 13.66 12.71
C LEU A 78 3.11 12.39 13.58
N PRO A 79 2.28 11.36 13.29
CA PRO A 79 2.36 10.07 13.96
C PRO A 79 3.75 9.44 13.79
N ASP A 80 4.24 8.70 14.79
CA ASP A 80 5.54 8.01 14.74
C ASP A 80 5.71 7.08 13.52
N SER A 81 4.61 6.60 12.95
CA SER A 81 4.58 5.78 11.72
C SER A 81 4.77 6.58 10.42
N VAL A 82 4.82 7.91 10.47
CA VAL A 82 4.92 8.82 9.31
C VAL A 82 6.26 9.57 9.39
N GLY A 83 7.25 9.09 8.64
CA GLY A 83 8.59 9.69 8.62
C GLY A 83 8.63 11.09 7.99
N ALA A 84 7.79 11.34 6.99
CA ALA A 84 7.65 12.63 6.32
C ALA A 84 6.26 12.75 5.68
N GLN A 85 5.87 13.97 5.28
CA GLN A 85 4.65 14.28 4.53
C GLN A 85 4.86 15.56 3.69
N THR A 86 4.26 15.61 2.50
CA THR A 86 4.26 16.79 1.63
C THR A 86 2.93 17.51 1.67
N LEU A 87 2.96 18.80 2.01
CA LEU A 87 1.86 19.71 1.69
C LEU A 87 2.01 20.12 0.22
N SER A 88 1.22 19.50 -0.67
CA SER A 88 1.05 19.95 -2.05
C SER A 88 -0.06 20.98 -2.13
N ALA A 89 0.21 22.14 -2.73
CA ALA A 89 -0.78 23.17 -3.06
C ALA A 89 -0.71 23.54 -4.55
N VAL A 90 -1.80 24.09 -5.08
CA VAL A 90 -1.88 24.67 -6.43
C VAL A 90 -0.92 25.85 -6.59
N ASP A 91 -0.61 26.57 -5.50
CA ASP A 91 0.41 27.61 -5.48
C ASP A 91 1.73 27.13 -4.83
N GLU A 92 2.82 27.28 -5.59
CA GLU A 92 4.21 27.01 -5.17
C GLU A 92 4.59 27.69 -3.84
N ALA A 93 3.89 28.77 -3.48
CA ALA A 93 4.05 29.49 -2.21
C ALA A 93 3.78 28.61 -0.98
N HIS A 94 2.85 27.65 -1.04
CA HIS A 94 2.49 26.81 0.11
C HIS A 94 3.04 25.37 0.04
N VAL A 95 3.72 25.00 -1.05
CA VAL A 95 4.42 23.71 -1.13
C VAL A 95 5.48 23.60 -0.03
N GLN A 96 5.42 22.54 0.76
CA GLN A 96 6.29 22.29 1.93
C GLN A 96 6.50 20.79 2.15
N VAL A 97 7.71 20.38 2.50
CA VAL A 97 8.02 19.03 2.99
C VAL A 97 8.16 19.07 4.51
N GLN A 98 7.38 18.24 5.18
CA GLN A 98 7.33 18.11 6.63
C GLN A 98 8.01 16.81 7.04
N LEU A 99 8.92 16.89 8.00
CA LEU A 99 9.64 15.74 8.55
C LEU A 99 9.13 15.45 9.96
N GLY A 100 8.87 14.18 10.25
CA GLY A 100 8.60 13.74 11.62
C GLY A 100 9.89 13.82 12.47
N PRO A 101 9.82 14.01 13.80
CA PRO A 101 11.01 14.12 14.64
C PRO A 101 11.94 12.91 14.52
N GLY A 102 11.38 11.70 14.35
CA GLY A 102 12.14 10.47 14.12
C GLY A 102 13.05 10.52 12.89
N ALA A 103 12.64 11.18 11.80
CA ALA A 103 13.43 11.24 10.57
C ALA A 103 14.77 11.97 10.76
N LEU A 104 14.83 12.95 11.66
CA LEU A 104 15.99 13.80 11.91
C LEU A 104 16.83 13.37 13.13
N ARG A 105 16.45 12.27 13.79
CA ARG A 105 17.22 11.70 14.91
C ARG A 105 18.47 10.96 14.43
N THR A 106 19.56 11.14 15.15
CA THR A 106 20.82 10.40 14.94
C THR A 106 20.71 8.95 15.41
N ASP A 107 19.83 8.68 16.36
CA ASP A 107 19.55 7.38 16.98
C ASP A 107 18.23 6.74 16.50
N ALA A 108 17.69 7.21 15.38
CA ALA A 108 16.48 6.61 14.79
C ALA A 108 16.74 5.14 14.40
N PRO A 109 15.78 4.24 14.63
CA PRO A 109 15.93 2.83 14.28
C PRO A 109 15.97 2.61 12.75
N GLU A 110 15.36 3.50 11.96
CA GLU A 110 15.45 3.48 10.50
C GLU A 110 16.85 3.94 10.02
N SER A 111 17.43 3.15 9.13
CA SER A 111 18.65 3.52 8.42
C SER A 111 18.48 4.86 7.67
N LEU A 112 19.59 5.56 7.47
CA LEU A 112 19.62 6.82 6.71
C LEU A 112 19.02 6.62 5.30
N THR A 113 19.33 5.49 4.67
CA THR A 113 18.85 5.13 3.34
C THR A 113 17.33 4.92 3.32
N LEU A 114 16.73 4.19 4.28
CA LEU A 114 15.26 4.07 4.36
C LEU A 114 14.58 5.44 4.54
N ARG A 115 15.16 6.33 5.35
CA ARG A 115 14.64 7.70 5.52
C ARG A 115 14.77 8.55 4.26
N ALA A 116 15.86 8.40 3.51
CA ALA A 116 16.04 9.05 2.21
C ALA A 116 15.06 8.54 1.15
N LEU A 117 14.71 7.25 1.17
CA LEU A 117 13.69 6.68 0.29
C LEU A 117 12.28 7.24 0.58
N THR A 118 11.91 7.36 1.86
CA THR A 118 10.67 8.07 2.26
C THR A 118 10.70 9.53 1.81
N LEU A 119 11.85 10.21 1.93
CA LEU A 119 12.00 11.58 1.45
C LEU A 119 11.88 11.67 -0.09
N ILE A 120 12.33 10.67 -0.85
CA ILE A 120 12.15 10.60 -2.31
C ILE A 120 10.68 10.44 -2.71
N HIS A 121 9.91 9.61 -1.99
CA HIS A 121 8.46 9.50 -2.17
C HIS A 121 7.81 10.89 -2.01
N GLU A 122 8.09 11.56 -0.89
CA GLU A 122 7.53 12.89 -0.61
C GLU A 122 7.94 13.96 -1.62
N LEU A 123 9.24 14.04 -1.95
CA LEU A 123 9.75 14.98 -2.94
C LEU A 123 9.12 14.84 -4.32
N SER A 124 8.63 13.66 -4.68
CA SER A 124 7.93 13.44 -5.94
C SER A 124 6.61 14.21 -6.01
N HIS A 125 5.84 14.29 -4.91
CA HIS A 125 4.65 15.14 -4.80
C HIS A 125 4.96 16.63 -4.87
N ALA A 126 6.17 17.02 -4.50
CA ALA A 126 6.62 18.41 -4.47
C ALA A 126 7.15 18.90 -5.84
N LEU A 127 7.31 18.06 -6.85
CA LEU A 127 7.85 18.46 -8.16
C LEU A 127 6.99 19.57 -8.81
N ARG A 128 7.64 20.54 -9.48
CA ARG A 128 6.93 21.60 -10.21
C ARG A 128 6.43 21.06 -11.54
N GLU A 129 5.12 20.88 -11.65
CA GLU A 129 4.47 20.39 -12.86
C GLU A 129 3.53 21.48 -13.39
N HIS A 130 3.75 21.96 -14.61
CA HIS A 130 3.05 23.12 -15.17
C HIS A 130 1.65 22.77 -15.71
N GLY A 131 0.79 22.25 -14.84
CA GLY A 131 -0.57 21.77 -15.18
C GLY A 131 -0.64 20.31 -15.61
N ASP A 132 0.48 19.70 -16.00
CA ASP A 132 0.59 18.27 -16.32
C ASP A 132 0.58 17.40 -15.05
N HIS A 133 -0.63 17.12 -14.55
CA HIS A 133 -1.00 16.06 -13.59
C HIS A 133 0.08 15.64 -12.55
N PRO A 134 0.02 16.18 -11.32
CA PRO A 134 1.03 15.97 -10.29
C PRO A 134 1.19 14.50 -9.87
N VAL A 135 2.36 14.16 -9.33
CA VAL A 135 2.60 12.88 -8.68
C VAL A 135 1.74 12.75 -7.41
N LYS A 136 1.02 11.63 -7.25
CA LYS A 136 0.05 11.35 -6.17
C LYS A 136 0.10 9.90 -5.70
N ASP A 137 -0.60 9.61 -4.61
CA ASP A 137 -0.78 8.26 -4.06
C ASP A 137 -1.96 7.56 -4.74
N TYR A 138 -1.72 7.03 -5.95
CA TYR A 138 -2.70 6.17 -6.60
C TYR A 138 -2.78 4.79 -5.91
N THR A 139 -1.64 4.28 -5.43
CA THR A 139 -1.50 3.00 -4.71
C THR A 139 -0.15 2.93 -4.00
N TYR A 140 -0.06 2.13 -2.93
CA TYR A 140 1.15 2.00 -2.10
C TYR A 140 1.99 0.76 -2.46
N ARG A 141 3.28 0.73 -2.08
CA ARG A 141 4.21 -0.39 -2.41
C ARG A 141 3.71 -1.79 -2.04
N ASN A 142 3.08 -1.91 -0.86
CA ASN A 142 2.49 -3.12 -0.30
C ASN A 142 1.03 -3.36 -0.72
N SER A 143 0.44 -2.45 -1.49
CA SER A 143 -0.92 -2.54 -2.00
C SER A 143 -0.97 -3.33 -3.32
N TRP A 144 -2.16 -3.77 -3.73
CA TRP A 144 -2.29 -4.58 -4.95
C TRP A 144 -2.04 -3.75 -6.21
N GLY A 145 -2.49 -2.50 -6.25
CA GLY A 145 -2.41 -1.63 -7.44
C GLY A 145 -0.99 -1.40 -7.98
N GLN A 146 0.04 -1.36 -7.13
CA GLN A 146 1.42 -1.00 -7.53
C GLN A 146 1.99 -1.93 -8.62
N GLY A 147 1.57 -3.20 -8.66
CA GLY A 147 1.99 -4.14 -9.71
C GLY A 147 1.23 -4.02 -11.03
N TYR A 148 0.27 -3.11 -11.13
CA TYR A 148 -0.71 -3.06 -12.22
C TYR A 148 -0.91 -1.67 -12.83
N LEU A 149 -0.32 -0.62 -12.25
CA LEU A 149 -0.33 0.73 -12.84
C LEU A 149 0.27 0.72 -14.25
N ALA A 150 -0.52 1.10 -15.25
CA ALA A 150 -0.02 1.34 -16.61
C ALA A 150 1.08 2.41 -16.60
N GLY A 151 2.08 2.29 -17.47
CA GLY A 151 3.33 3.07 -17.41
C GLY A 151 3.13 4.58 -17.22
N GLU A 152 2.17 5.20 -17.92
CA GLU A 152 1.85 6.63 -17.77
C GLU A 152 1.47 7.00 -16.32
N ILE A 153 0.60 6.21 -15.69
CA ILE A 153 0.18 6.41 -14.29
C ILE A 153 1.30 6.00 -13.32
N GLY A 154 2.08 4.96 -13.67
CA GLY A 154 3.29 4.59 -12.94
C GLY A 154 4.23 5.78 -12.76
N THR A 155 4.43 6.61 -13.80
CA THR A 155 5.26 7.84 -13.72
C THR A 155 4.68 8.94 -12.80
N ARG A 156 3.41 8.81 -12.40
CA ARG A 156 2.66 9.75 -11.54
C ARG A 156 2.34 9.15 -10.16
N ASN A 157 2.83 7.96 -9.81
CA ASN A 157 2.66 7.39 -8.47
C ASN A 157 3.92 7.57 -7.62
N ALA A 158 3.80 8.16 -6.43
CA ALA A 158 4.96 8.49 -5.58
C ALA A 158 5.76 7.26 -5.15
N ASP A 159 5.06 6.18 -4.82
CA ASP A 159 5.67 4.91 -4.42
C ASP A 159 6.39 4.17 -5.58
N THR A 160 6.19 4.59 -6.85
CA THR A 160 7.06 4.17 -7.97
C THR A 160 8.45 4.80 -7.88
N TYR A 161 8.55 6.07 -7.43
CA TYR A 161 9.84 6.72 -7.19
C TYR A 161 10.57 6.06 -6.02
N PHE A 162 9.85 5.72 -4.93
CA PHE A 162 10.42 4.95 -3.83
C PHE A 162 10.97 3.61 -4.31
N GLU A 163 10.21 2.79 -5.04
CA GLU A 163 10.68 1.47 -5.48
C GLU A 163 11.87 1.56 -6.44
N ALA A 164 11.89 2.52 -7.38
CA ALA A 164 13.06 2.75 -8.24
C ALA A 164 14.29 3.17 -7.42
N ALA A 165 14.12 4.08 -6.46
CA ALA A 165 15.16 4.51 -5.56
C ALA A 165 15.67 3.36 -4.67
N ALA A 166 14.79 2.48 -4.20
CA ALA A 166 15.14 1.32 -3.39
C ALA A 166 15.92 0.26 -4.21
N HIS A 167 15.53 0.04 -5.47
CA HIS A 167 16.30 -0.77 -6.42
C HIS A 167 17.74 -0.23 -6.60
N LEU A 168 17.90 1.08 -6.79
CA LEU A 168 19.20 1.73 -6.98
C LEU A 168 20.04 1.73 -5.69
N ALA A 169 19.43 2.00 -4.54
CA ALA A 169 20.09 1.97 -3.23
C ALA A 169 20.62 0.57 -2.87
N GLU A 170 19.85 -0.49 -3.18
CA GLU A 170 20.32 -1.88 -3.02
C GLU A 170 21.57 -2.17 -3.88
N GLN A 171 21.64 -1.62 -5.10
CA GLN A 171 22.80 -1.77 -5.99
C GLN A 171 24.02 -0.98 -5.49
N LEU A 172 23.83 0.29 -5.11
CA LEU A 172 24.87 1.17 -4.56
C LEU A 172 25.52 0.56 -3.32
N GLU A 173 24.70 0.09 -2.38
CA GLU A 173 25.15 -0.47 -1.10
C GLU A 173 25.53 -1.97 -1.20
N LYS A 174 25.48 -2.55 -2.41
CA LYS A 174 25.81 -3.95 -2.72
C LYS A 174 25.02 -4.96 -1.87
N LEU A 175 23.78 -4.60 -1.56
CA LEU A 175 22.88 -5.40 -0.73
C LEU A 175 22.17 -6.49 -1.54
N PRO A 176 21.76 -7.60 -0.91
CA PRO A 176 20.84 -8.55 -1.52
C PRO A 176 19.56 -7.86 -2.00
N ALA A 177 19.02 -8.35 -3.11
CA ALA A 177 17.78 -7.83 -3.67
C ALA A 177 16.62 -7.90 -2.66
N GLY A 178 16.12 -6.74 -2.25
CA GLY A 178 14.91 -6.52 -1.44
C GLY A 178 15.12 -6.29 0.06
N ILE A 179 16.22 -5.64 0.46
CA ILE A 179 16.37 -5.08 1.81
C ILE A 179 15.48 -3.84 2.00
N TYR A 180 15.37 -2.98 0.97
CA TYR A 180 14.66 -1.71 1.03
C TYR A 180 13.29 -1.73 0.36
N ARG A 181 13.09 -2.64 -0.59
CA ARG A 181 11.82 -2.80 -1.30
C ARG A 181 10.76 -3.50 -0.47
N GLU A 182 9.51 -3.17 -0.74
CA GLU A 182 8.42 -3.65 0.08
C GLU A 182 8.10 -5.13 -0.22
N ARG A 183 7.99 -5.94 0.85
CA ARG A 183 7.80 -7.39 0.76
C ARG A 183 6.72 -7.86 1.72
N GLY A 184 6.04 -8.92 1.34
CA GLY A 184 4.88 -9.43 2.05
C GLY A 184 4.05 -10.38 1.18
N LEU A 185 2.99 -10.89 1.79
CA LEU A 185 2.05 -11.83 1.19
C LEU A 185 1.41 -11.26 -0.09
N VAL A 186 0.90 -10.03 -0.02
CA VAL A 186 0.24 -9.36 -1.15
C VAL A 186 1.18 -9.22 -2.33
N GLN A 187 2.45 -8.85 -2.12
CA GLN A 187 3.42 -8.67 -3.20
C GLN A 187 3.81 -10.01 -3.85
N ALA A 188 3.91 -11.08 -3.06
CA ALA A 188 4.15 -12.41 -3.59
C ALA A 188 2.94 -12.90 -4.40
N GLN A 189 1.73 -12.80 -3.85
CA GLN A 189 0.49 -13.16 -4.56
C GLN A 189 0.23 -12.27 -5.78
N ARG A 190 0.60 -10.98 -5.73
CA ARG A 190 0.52 -10.02 -6.84
C ARG A 190 1.39 -10.44 -8.02
N ARG A 191 2.66 -10.80 -7.80
CA ARG A 191 3.55 -11.38 -8.83
C ARG A 191 2.96 -12.66 -9.42
N ALA A 192 2.44 -13.51 -8.54
CA ALA A 192 1.87 -14.81 -8.87
C ALA A 192 0.52 -14.72 -9.61
N LEU A 193 -0.19 -13.59 -9.53
CA LEU A 193 -1.43 -13.29 -10.27
C LEU A 193 -1.21 -12.35 -11.47
N GLN A 194 0.02 -11.88 -11.70
CA GLN A 194 0.35 -10.95 -12.77
C GLN A 194 0.15 -11.65 -14.13
N PRO A 195 -0.72 -11.15 -15.02
CA PRO A 195 -1.13 -11.91 -16.19
C PRO A 195 -0.05 -11.94 -17.28
N PRO A 196 0.06 -13.03 -18.04
CA PRO A 196 0.80 -13.04 -19.29
C PRO A 196 0.08 -12.11 -20.27
N ARG A 197 0.61 -10.89 -20.46
CA ARG A 197 -0.14 -9.80 -21.10
C ARG A 197 -0.61 -10.16 -22.53
N PRO A 198 -1.81 -9.75 -22.96
CA PRO A 198 -2.86 -9.03 -22.20
C PRO A 198 -4.01 -9.93 -21.74
N VAL A 199 -3.80 -11.25 -21.75
CA VAL A 199 -4.84 -12.29 -21.76
C VAL A 199 -4.58 -13.24 -20.58
N GLY A 200 -5.47 -13.31 -19.59
CA GLY A 200 -5.18 -14.11 -18.40
C GLY A 200 -6.30 -14.22 -17.38
N ASN A 201 -5.92 -14.47 -16.12
CA ASN A 201 -6.88 -14.55 -15.02
C ASN A 201 -7.25 -13.13 -14.49
N PRO A 202 -8.54 -12.79 -14.37
CA PRO A 202 -9.00 -11.47 -13.97
C PRO A 202 -8.86 -11.15 -12.46
N LEU A 203 -8.51 -12.12 -11.60
CA LEU A 203 -8.44 -11.88 -10.14
C LEU A 203 -7.32 -10.90 -9.75
N GLY A 204 -6.16 -11.01 -10.41
CA GLY A 204 -5.05 -10.06 -10.25
C GLY A 204 -5.46 -8.61 -10.54
N PRO A 205 -5.99 -8.29 -11.74
CA PRO A 205 -6.51 -6.96 -12.03
C PRO A 205 -7.68 -6.54 -11.14
N ALA A 206 -8.59 -7.45 -10.77
CA ALA A 206 -9.72 -7.11 -9.93
C ALA A 206 -9.29 -6.66 -8.52
N LEU A 207 -8.33 -7.37 -7.90
CA LEU A 207 -7.74 -6.97 -6.61
C LEU A 207 -7.01 -5.63 -6.71
N ALA A 208 -6.35 -5.36 -7.85
CA ALA A 208 -5.67 -4.10 -8.12
C ALA A 208 -6.65 -2.93 -8.27
N TRP A 209 -7.75 -3.12 -8.99
CA TRP A 209 -8.79 -2.10 -9.14
C TRP A 209 -9.54 -1.86 -7.82
N ALA A 210 -9.83 -2.93 -7.05
CA ALA A 210 -10.40 -2.81 -5.72
C ALA A 210 -9.49 -2.01 -4.77
N ASP A 211 -8.18 -2.23 -4.82
CA ASP A 211 -7.17 -1.47 -4.07
C ASP A 211 -7.13 0.00 -4.48
N ILE A 212 -7.08 0.29 -5.78
CA ILE A 212 -7.12 1.67 -6.29
C ILE A 212 -8.41 2.36 -5.83
N LYS A 213 -9.58 1.75 -6.05
CA LYS A 213 -10.89 2.32 -5.65
C LYS A 213 -10.96 2.57 -4.14
N LEU A 214 -10.63 1.58 -3.31
CA LEU A 214 -10.65 1.74 -1.85
C LEU A 214 -9.62 2.76 -1.34
N ASN A 215 -8.46 2.89 -2.00
CA ASN A 215 -7.47 3.91 -1.68
C ASN A 215 -8.03 5.33 -1.93
N ARG A 216 -8.76 5.55 -3.03
CA ARG A 216 -9.46 6.83 -3.29
C ARG A 216 -10.53 7.12 -2.25
N ILE A 217 -11.36 6.13 -1.92
CA ILE A 217 -12.43 6.25 -0.91
C ILE A 217 -11.85 6.59 0.48
N TRP A 218 -10.74 5.95 0.86
CA TRP A 218 -10.03 6.22 2.10
C TRP A 218 -9.50 7.66 2.17
N LEU A 219 -8.83 8.14 1.12
CA LEU A 219 -8.38 9.54 1.03
C LEU A 219 -9.56 10.52 1.17
N ARG A 220 -10.71 10.25 0.53
CA ARG A 220 -11.94 11.06 0.65
C ARG A 220 -12.50 11.06 2.08
N ALA A 221 -12.50 9.89 2.74
CA ALA A 221 -12.95 9.77 4.12
C ALA A 221 -12.02 10.53 5.10
N TYR A 222 -10.72 10.51 4.85
CA TYR A 222 -9.74 11.30 5.59
C TYR A 222 -9.92 12.81 5.39
N ASP A 223 -10.06 13.27 4.14
CA ASP A 223 -10.35 14.69 3.82
C ASP A 223 -11.63 15.16 4.54
N ALA A 224 -12.69 14.33 4.52
CA ALA A 224 -13.94 14.61 5.22
C ALA A 224 -13.79 14.60 6.75
N GLN A 225 -12.99 13.70 7.32
CA GLN A 225 -12.69 13.67 8.75
C GLN A 225 -11.96 14.95 9.18
N VAL A 226 -10.93 15.38 8.45
CA VAL A 226 -10.19 16.63 8.74
C VAL A 226 -11.13 17.83 8.71
N HIS A 227 -11.97 17.93 7.68
CA HIS A 227 -12.98 18.98 7.51
C HIS A 227 -14.01 19.03 8.66
N VAL A 228 -14.53 17.87 9.09
CA VAL A 228 -15.53 17.79 10.17
C VAL A 228 -14.89 17.99 11.56
N CYS A 229 -13.66 17.52 11.77
CA CYS A 229 -13.01 17.51 13.09
C CYS A 229 -12.24 18.78 13.46
N THR A 230 -11.99 19.70 12.52
CA THR A 230 -11.10 20.84 12.73
C THR A 230 -11.87 22.17 12.67
N PRO A 231 -12.06 22.88 13.82
CA PRO A 231 -12.76 24.17 13.87
C PRO A 231 -12.19 25.24 12.93
N THR A 232 -10.89 25.17 12.68
CA THR A 232 -10.10 26.06 11.84
C THR A 232 -9.81 25.49 10.46
N ALA A 233 -10.53 24.45 10.01
CA ALA A 233 -10.57 24.03 8.60
C ALA A 233 -11.26 25.12 7.75
N VAL A 234 -10.58 26.26 7.62
CA VAL A 234 -10.58 27.00 6.38
C VAL A 234 -10.12 25.99 5.34
N TRP A 235 -11.06 25.50 4.51
CA TRP A 235 -10.73 24.89 3.22
C TRP A 235 -9.56 25.66 2.66
N ASP A 236 -8.37 25.05 2.58
CA ASP A 236 -7.33 25.70 1.84
C ASP A 236 -7.78 25.64 0.39
N ARG A 237 -8.42 26.70 -0.10
CA ARG A 237 -8.91 26.78 -1.49
C ARG A 237 -7.77 26.66 -2.50
N ARG A 238 -6.52 26.69 -2.01
CA ARG A 238 -5.27 26.42 -2.73
C ARG A 238 -4.95 24.92 -2.82
N SER A 239 -5.68 24.02 -2.15
CA SER A 239 -5.59 22.56 -2.36
C SER A 239 -6.10 22.13 -3.74
N GLY A 240 -6.91 22.97 -4.40
CA GLY A 240 -7.50 22.70 -5.71
C GLY A 240 -8.69 21.74 -5.67
N GLU A 241 -9.27 21.50 -4.50
CA GLU A 241 -10.36 20.54 -4.34
C GLU A 241 -11.72 21.04 -4.86
N ASP A 242 -12.53 20.10 -5.31
CA ASP A 242 -13.84 20.33 -5.91
C ASP A 242 -14.89 20.61 -4.82
N VAL A 243 -14.93 21.88 -4.37
CA VAL A 243 -15.84 22.34 -3.30
C VAL A 243 -17.30 22.00 -3.60
N ALA A 244 -17.71 21.98 -4.88
CA ALA A 244 -19.07 21.62 -5.27
C ALA A 244 -19.35 20.12 -5.06
N ALA A 245 -18.43 19.25 -5.47
CA ALA A 245 -18.54 17.80 -5.21
C ALA A 245 -18.59 17.51 -3.70
N MET A 246 -17.75 18.16 -2.90
CA MET A 246 -17.72 17.95 -1.44
C MET A 246 -18.98 18.48 -0.73
N GLN A 247 -19.59 19.55 -1.23
CA GLN A 247 -20.91 20.00 -0.78
C GLN A 247 -22.04 19.01 -1.13
N GLN A 248 -21.96 18.33 -2.28
CA GLN A 248 -22.91 17.27 -2.64
C GLN A 248 -22.76 16.05 -1.72
N VAL A 249 -21.52 15.65 -1.39
CA VAL A 249 -21.25 14.60 -0.39
C VAL A 249 -21.80 14.99 0.98
N GLU A 250 -21.50 16.20 1.48
CA GLU A 250 -22.00 16.67 2.77
C GLU A 250 -23.54 16.70 2.83
N ALA A 251 -24.19 17.25 1.80
CA ALA A 251 -25.64 17.29 1.71
C ALA A 251 -26.26 15.88 1.73
N ARG A 252 -25.70 14.93 0.95
CA ARG A 252 -26.21 13.55 0.96
C ARG A 252 -25.99 12.86 2.30
N LEU A 253 -24.85 13.07 2.95
CA LEU A 253 -24.61 12.53 4.30
C LEU A 253 -25.56 13.14 5.36
N GLN A 254 -26.02 14.39 5.18
CA GLN A 254 -27.07 15.00 6.02
C GLN A 254 -28.45 14.39 5.74
N GLU A 255 -28.82 14.18 4.47
CA GLU A 255 -30.08 13.49 4.09
C GLU A 255 -30.17 12.06 4.66
N LEU A 256 -29.04 11.36 4.72
CA LEU A 256 -28.91 10.02 5.29
C LEU A 256 -28.85 10.02 6.83
N GLY A 257 -28.88 11.18 7.49
CA GLY A 257 -28.79 11.31 8.94
C GLY A 257 -27.43 10.87 9.53
N ILE A 258 -26.38 10.84 8.71
CA ILE A 258 -25.01 10.51 9.11
C ILE A 258 -24.30 11.76 9.67
N LEU A 259 -24.57 12.91 9.07
CA LEU A 259 -24.12 14.22 9.55
C LEU A 259 -25.31 15.06 9.98
N ASP A 260 -25.12 15.85 11.03
CA ASP A 260 -26.04 16.90 11.46
C ASP A 260 -25.85 18.14 10.58
N GLY A 261 -26.90 18.95 10.43
CA GLY A 261 -26.79 20.28 9.85
C GLY A 261 -25.92 21.20 10.71
N ARG A 262 -25.05 22.01 10.09
CA ARG A 262 -24.20 22.95 10.84
C ARG A 262 -25.03 24.05 11.51
N SER A 263 -24.76 24.32 12.78
CA SER A 263 -25.41 25.40 13.53
C SER A 263 -24.98 26.77 12.99
N TYR A 264 -25.91 27.53 12.42
CA TYR A 264 -25.61 28.77 11.70
C TYR A 264 -25.27 29.95 12.65
N TRP A 265 -24.39 30.84 12.17
CA TRP A 265 -24.04 32.20 12.67
C TRP A 265 -22.93 32.39 13.71
N ILE A 266 -22.53 31.43 14.56
CA ILE A 266 -21.47 31.67 15.57
C ILE A 266 -20.27 30.70 15.51
N SER A 267 -20.46 29.44 15.11
CA SER A 267 -19.35 28.50 14.82
C SER A 267 -19.53 27.85 13.45
N ARG A 268 -18.43 27.43 12.82
CA ARG A 268 -18.46 26.65 11.55
C ARG A 268 -18.46 25.13 11.79
N GLU A 269 -18.61 24.75 13.05
CA GLU A 269 -18.30 23.43 13.59
C GLU A 269 -19.47 22.47 13.47
N HIS A 270 -19.15 21.18 13.35
CA HIS A 270 -20.11 20.09 13.40
C HIS A 270 -20.31 19.60 14.84
N GLY A 271 -21.50 19.06 15.13
CA GLY A 271 -21.80 18.47 16.45
C GLY A 271 -21.03 17.16 16.73
N PRO A 272 -21.00 16.69 17.99
CA PRO A 272 -20.24 15.50 18.36
C PRO A 272 -20.68 14.22 17.63
N GLY A 273 -21.96 14.12 17.22
CA GLY A 273 -22.47 13.00 16.41
C GLY A 273 -21.84 12.94 15.02
N SER A 274 -21.82 14.06 14.32
CA SER A 274 -21.13 14.25 13.04
C SER A 274 -19.62 13.95 13.12
N VAL A 275 -18.95 14.45 14.17
CA VAL A 275 -17.52 14.18 14.43
C VAL A 275 -17.29 12.68 14.67
N ALA A 276 -18.17 12.01 15.41
CA ALA A 276 -18.10 10.57 15.63
C ALA A 276 -18.28 9.78 14.32
N ALA A 277 -19.24 10.17 13.47
CA ALA A 277 -19.47 9.55 12.17
C ALA A 277 -18.29 9.69 11.21
N ALA A 278 -17.73 10.90 11.07
CA ALA A 278 -16.58 11.13 10.20
C ALA A 278 -15.34 10.34 10.66
N ARG A 279 -15.10 10.27 11.98
CA ARG A 279 -14.02 9.46 12.55
C ARG A 279 -14.24 7.95 12.37
N LEU A 280 -15.47 7.46 12.50
CA LEU A 280 -15.81 6.06 12.23
C LEU A 280 -15.58 5.69 10.77
N LEU A 281 -15.97 6.56 9.83
CA LEU A 281 -15.84 6.31 8.40
C LEU A 281 -14.37 6.28 7.94
N GLU A 282 -13.56 7.23 8.40
CA GLU A 282 -12.11 7.20 8.18
C GLU A 282 -11.49 5.95 8.82
N HIS A 283 -11.75 5.69 10.10
CA HIS A 283 -11.18 4.52 10.79
C HIS A 283 -11.56 3.20 10.11
N PHE A 284 -12.80 3.07 9.65
CA PHE A 284 -13.28 1.90 8.92
C PHE A 284 -12.60 1.74 7.55
N THR A 285 -12.47 2.82 6.78
CA THR A 285 -11.80 2.77 5.46
C THR A 285 -10.29 2.55 5.59
N SER A 286 -9.63 3.15 6.58
CA SER A 286 -8.26 2.84 7.02
C SER A 286 -8.10 1.35 7.35
N ALA A 287 -9.07 0.76 8.07
CA ALA A 287 -9.07 -0.66 8.40
C ALA A 287 -9.31 -1.57 7.18
N LEU A 288 -10.19 -1.19 6.24
CA LEU A 288 -10.39 -1.90 4.96
C LEU A 288 -9.10 -1.92 4.14
N LYS A 289 -8.46 -0.76 3.95
CA LYS A 289 -7.19 -0.61 3.22
C LYS A 289 -6.10 -1.47 3.87
N SER A 290 -6.01 -1.43 5.21
CA SER A 290 -5.09 -2.25 6.00
C SER A 290 -5.33 -3.77 5.87
N ARG A 291 -6.60 -4.20 5.79
CA ARG A 291 -6.97 -5.61 5.54
C ARG A 291 -6.58 -6.03 4.13
N LEU A 292 -6.86 -5.19 3.13
CA LEU A 292 -6.52 -5.45 1.73
C LEU A 292 -5.00 -5.61 1.49
N MET A 293 -4.17 -4.81 2.18
CA MET A 293 -2.70 -4.94 2.21
C MET A 293 -2.17 -6.22 2.89
N ARG A 294 -3.01 -6.96 3.61
CA ARG A 294 -2.66 -8.21 4.30
C ARG A 294 -3.40 -9.42 3.74
N LEU A 295 -4.28 -9.19 2.78
CA LEU A 295 -5.31 -10.11 2.34
C LEU A 295 -4.73 -11.40 1.80
N ARG A 296 -5.13 -12.53 2.41
CA ARG A 296 -4.87 -13.84 1.84
C ARG A 296 -5.97 -14.20 0.84
N VAL A 297 -5.59 -14.39 -0.42
CA VAL A 297 -6.49 -14.92 -1.45
C VAL A 297 -6.52 -16.45 -1.38
N VAL A 298 -7.72 -17.03 -1.25
CA VAL A 298 -7.95 -18.49 -1.24
C VAL A 298 -9.03 -18.83 -2.25
N LEU A 299 -8.81 -19.83 -3.10
CA LEU A 299 -9.77 -20.25 -4.11
C LEU A 299 -10.59 -21.46 -3.65
N GLY A 300 -11.91 -21.36 -3.79
CA GLY A 300 -12.86 -22.40 -3.41
C GLY A 300 -14.09 -21.85 -2.70
N GLY A 301 -14.92 -22.76 -2.20
CA GLY A 301 -16.24 -22.43 -1.65
C GLY A 301 -17.25 -22.01 -2.71
N ASP A 302 -18.50 -21.82 -2.28
CA ASP A 302 -19.64 -21.56 -3.18
C ASP A 302 -19.97 -20.06 -3.32
N VAL A 303 -19.44 -19.21 -2.42
CA VAL A 303 -19.75 -17.78 -2.33
C VAL A 303 -18.49 -16.97 -2.09
N LEU A 304 -18.35 -15.85 -2.80
CA LEU A 304 -17.28 -14.87 -2.57
C LEU A 304 -17.52 -14.17 -1.23
N ARG A 305 -16.61 -14.36 -0.28
CA ARG A 305 -16.70 -13.73 1.05
C ARG A 305 -15.34 -13.35 1.62
N TYR A 306 -15.33 -12.29 2.41
CA TYR A 306 -14.21 -11.96 3.28
C TYR A 306 -14.45 -12.53 4.68
N ASP A 307 -13.61 -13.50 5.06
CA ASP A 307 -13.56 -14.03 6.41
C ASP A 307 -12.64 -13.14 7.26
N HIS A 308 -13.26 -12.43 8.20
CA HIS A 308 -12.55 -11.53 9.10
C HIS A 308 -11.73 -12.28 10.15
N ASP A 309 -10.42 -12.25 9.98
CA ASP A 309 -9.42 -12.56 11.01
C ASP A 309 -8.62 -11.27 11.31
N PRO A 310 -8.47 -10.84 12.57
CA PRO A 310 -7.67 -9.68 12.93
C PRO A 310 -6.18 -9.75 12.53
N VAL A 311 -5.63 -10.95 12.34
CA VAL A 311 -4.19 -11.14 12.05
C VAL A 311 -3.88 -11.04 10.56
N SER A 312 -4.68 -11.67 9.71
CA SER A 312 -4.43 -11.81 8.26
C SER A 312 -5.66 -11.53 7.39
N GLY A 313 -6.84 -12.01 7.79
CA GLY A 313 -8.04 -11.99 6.94
C GLY A 313 -7.91 -12.94 5.75
N SER A 314 -9.03 -13.42 5.20
CA SER A 314 -9.01 -14.24 3.99
C SER A 314 -10.16 -13.91 3.08
N LEU A 315 -9.85 -13.63 1.80
CA LEU A 315 -10.85 -13.57 0.75
C LEU A 315 -10.99 -14.97 0.15
N LEU A 316 -12.13 -15.60 0.40
CA LEU A 316 -12.54 -16.82 -0.26
C LEU A 316 -13.21 -16.44 -1.59
N VAL A 317 -12.65 -16.90 -2.71
CA VAL A 317 -13.12 -16.61 -4.07
C VAL A 317 -13.52 -17.92 -4.75
N PRO A 318 -14.80 -18.12 -5.13
CA PRO A 318 -15.20 -19.25 -5.94
C PRO A 318 -14.46 -19.23 -7.28
N PHE A 319 -14.06 -20.41 -7.77
CA PHE A 319 -13.28 -20.51 -9.01
C PHE A 319 -14.03 -19.95 -10.22
N GLU A 320 -15.34 -20.13 -10.23
CA GLU A 320 -16.28 -19.64 -11.22
C GLU A 320 -16.25 -18.11 -11.31
N THR A 321 -16.23 -17.41 -10.17
CA THR A 321 -16.16 -15.95 -10.10
C THR A 321 -14.79 -15.42 -10.57
N THR A 322 -13.75 -16.25 -10.66
CA THR A 322 -12.46 -15.87 -11.27
C THR A 322 -12.49 -15.87 -12.81
N ALA A 323 -13.65 -16.01 -13.45
CA ALA A 323 -13.84 -15.79 -14.88
C ALA A 323 -14.54 -14.46 -15.22
N GLU A 324 -15.04 -13.73 -14.22
CA GLU A 324 -15.74 -12.45 -14.37
C GLU A 324 -14.81 -11.33 -14.88
N GLU A 325 -15.38 -10.33 -15.56
CA GLU A 325 -14.63 -9.14 -15.97
C GLU A 325 -14.01 -8.42 -14.76
N PRO A 326 -12.75 -7.92 -14.84
CA PRO A 326 -12.05 -7.46 -13.64
C PRO A 326 -12.73 -6.32 -12.89
N LEU A 327 -13.41 -5.41 -13.61
CA LEU A 327 -14.16 -4.31 -12.99
C LEU A 327 -15.38 -4.82 -12.22
N HIS A 328 -16.09 -5.82 -12.75
CA HIS A 328 -17.23 -6.43 -12.07
C HIS A 328 -16.76 -7.23 -10.84
N LEU A 329 -15.74 -8.07 -11.01
CA LEU A 329 -15.13 -8.84 -9.92
C LEU A 329 -14.59 -7.94 -8.80
N ALA A 330 -13.99 -6.79 -9.12
CA ALA A 330 -13.54 -5.82 -8.13
C ALA A 330 -14.70 -5.25 -7.30
N GLY A 331 -15.88 -5.02 -7.91
CA GLY A 331 -17.09 -4.65 -7.19
C GLY A 331 -17.52 -5.71 -6.18
N LEU A 332 -17.60 -6.97 -6.61
CA LEU A 332 -17.93 -8.10 -5.74
C LEU A 332 -16.92 -8.26 -4.57
N ILE A 333 -15.63 -8.03 -4.84
CA ILE A 333 -14.58 -8.04 -3.81
C ILE A 333 -14.76 -6.91 -2.80
N ILE A 334 -15.08 -5.70 -3.25
CA ILE A 334 -15.38 -4.56 -2.36
C ILE A 334 -16.62 -4.88 -1.51
N ASP A 335 -17.72 -5.33 -2.11
CA ASP A 335 -18.94 -5.68 -1.38
C ASP A 335 -18.70 -6.74 -0.31
N ALA A 336 -17.95 -7.79 -0.62
CA ALA A 336 -17.56 -8.81 0.36
C ALA A 336 -16.67 -8.25 1.48
N LEU A 337 -15.73 -7.35 1.17
CA LEU A 337 -14.89 -6.67 2.16
C LEU A 337 -15.73 -5.75 3.06
N LEU A 338 -16.73 -5.06 2.53
CA LEU A 338 -17.66 -4.20 3.28
C LEU A 338 -18.53 -5.04 4.22
N GLN A 339 -19.18 -6.09 3.70
CA GLN A 339 -20.07 -6.97 4.46
C GLN A 339 -19.33 -7.79 5.53
N GLY A 340 -18.13 -8.27 5.22
CA GLY A 340 -17.31 -9.05 6.15
C GLY A 340 -16.53 -8.21 7.18
N SER A 341 -16.54 -6.87 7.08
CA SER A 341 -15.76 -5.99 7.96
C SER A 341 -16.60 -5.36 9.07
N PRO A 342 -16.19 -5.46 10.35
CA PRO A 342 -16.88 -4.75 11.43
C PRO A 342 -16.59 -3.24 11.36
N ILE A 343 -17.65 -2.43 11.51
CA ILE A 343 -17.54 -1.01 11.85
C ILE A 343 -17.32 -0.92 13.38
N ALA A 344 -16.05 -0.81 13.77
CA ALA A 344 -15.65 -0.63 15.17
C ALA A 344 -15.25 0.83 15.42
N PRO A 345 -15.49 1.39 16.63
CA PRO A 345 -14.97 2.70 16.99
C PRO A 345 -13.43 2.68 17.10
N PRO A 346 -12.75 3.79 16.74
CA PRO A 346 -11.34 3.96 17.04
C PRO A 346 -11.09 3.99 18.56
N ALA A 347 -9.83 3.87 18.96
CA ALA A 347 -9.44 3.99 20.37
C ALA A 347 -9.89 5.33 20.98
N ALA A 348 -10.28 5.28 22.27
CA ALA A 348 -10.75 6.45 23.00
C ALA A 348 -9.66 7.54 23.07
N ARG A 349 -9.95 8.72 22.52
CA ARG A 349 -9.07 9.90 22.57
C ARG A 349 -9.13 10.59 23.91
N SER A 350 -10.20 10.42 24.67
CA SER A 350 -10.33 10.98 26.03
C SER A 350 -9.28 10.43 27.03
N ALA A 351 -8.57 9.37 26.65
CA ALA A 351 -7.43 8.79 27.39
C ALA A 351 -6.05 9.28 26.90
N THR A 352 -5.97 10.09 25.84
CA THR A 352 -4.70 10.59 25.29
C THR A 352 -4.01 11.55 26.30
N PRO A 353 -2.74 11.30 26.67
CA PRO A 353 -1.98 12.20 27.53
C PRO A 353 -1.87 13.61 26.94
N GLY A 354 -1.95 14.64 27.80
CA GLY A 354 -1.75 16.04 27.41
C GLY A 354 -3.01 16.81 27.00
N LEU A 355 -4.19 16.18 26.95
CA LEU A 355 -5.46 16.89 26.75
C LEU A 355 -5.86 17.72 27.98
N THR A 356 -6.47 18.88 27.76
CA THR A 356 -7.08 19.68 28.85
C THR A 356 -8.38 19.04 29.36
N PRO A 357 -8.86 19.38 30.57
CA PRO A 357 -10.14 18.86 31.09
C PRO A 357 -11.34 19.13 30.17
N GLU A 358 -11.35 20.27 29.48
CA GLU A 358 -12.36 20.64 28.49
C GLU A 358 -12.28 19.74 27.25
N GLN A 359 -11.07 19.52 26.72
CA GLN A 359 -10.84 18.61 25.59
C GLN A 359 -11.24 17.17 25.92
N VAL A 360 -10.89 16.66 27.11
CA VAL A 360 -11.33 15.34 27.59
C VAL A 360 -12.86 15.25 27.68
N THR A 361 -13.53 16.34 28.06
CA THR A 361 -15.00 16.39 28.14
C THR A 361 -15.64 16.35 26.75
N LEU A 362 -15.11 17.11 25.79
CA LEU A 362 -15.56 17.11 24.40
C LEU A 362 -15.33 15.74 23.73
N GLU A 363 -14.16 15.14 23.91
CA GLU A 363 -13.84 13.81 23.37
C GLU A 363 -14.79 12.74 23.92
N LYS A 364 -15.16 12.78 25.21
CA LYS A 364 -16.17 11.88 25.79
C LYS A 364 -17.57 12.05 25.19
N GLN A 365 -17.94 13.26 24.78
CA GLN A 365 -19.21 13.51 24.09
C GLN A 365 -19.22 12.88 22.69
N VAL A 366 -18.11 13.00 21.95
CA VAL A 366 -17.92 12.32 20.66
C VAL A 366 -17.94 10.80 20.83
N GLU A 367 -17.22 10.27 21.82
CA GLU A 367 -17.15 8.84 22.12
C GLU A 367 -18.52 8.23 22.44
N ALA A 368 -19.37 8.97 23.17
CA ALA A 368 -20.74 8.56 23.46
C ALA A 368 -21.64 8.45 22.21
N CYS A 369 -21.32 9.16 21.12
CA CYS A 369 -22.07 9.12 19.87
C CYS A 369 -21.70 7.94 18.95
N TYR A 370 -20.55 7.27 19.16
CA TYR A 370 -20.09 6.19 18.27
C TYR A 370 -21.12 5.06 18.03
N PRO A 371 -21.87 4.54 19.02
CA PRO A 371 -22.83 3.46 18.78
C PRO A 371 -23.98 3.87 17.84
N GLY A 372 -24.44 5.12 17.94
CA GLY A 372 -25.47 5.67 17.05
C GLY A 372 -24.94 5.88 15.63
N ALA A 373 -23.80 6.55 15.52
CA ALA A 373 -23.15 6.80 14.23
C ALA A 373 -22.76 5.51 13.50
N ALA A 374 -22.24 4.50 14.21
CA ALA A 374 -21.91 3.19 13.63
C ALA A 374 -23.15 2.46 13.09
N LYS A 375 -24.30 2.56 13.79
CA LYS A 375 -25.57 2.00 13.32
C LYS A 375 -26.05 2.68 12.03
N THR A 376 -26.03 4.01 11.96
CA THR A 376 -26.45 4.75 10.76
C THR A 376 -25.51 4.49 9.59
N LEU A 377 -24.19 4.53 9.82
CA LEU A 377 -23.19 4.21 8.80
C LEU A 377 -23.35 2.78 8.26
N SER A 378 -23.62 1.80 9.13
CA SER A 378 -23.85 0.40 8.72
C SER A 378 -25.04 0.26 7.76
N ALA A 379 -26.10 1.05 7.95
CA ALA A 379 -27.30 0.99 7.12
C ALA A 379 -27.09 1.57 5.70
N HIS A 380 -26.11 2.45 5.53
CA HIS A 380 -25.84 3.18 4.28
C HIS A 380 -24.43 2.95 3.73
N LEU A 381 -23.69 1.95 4.22
CA LEU A 381 -22.25 1.85 4.00
C LEU A 381 -21.86 1.80 2.51
N THR A 382 -22.51 0.93 1.72
CA THR A 382 -22.27 0.83 0.27
C THR A 382 -22.60 2.13 -0.45
N GLU A 383 -23.68 2.81 -0.06
CA GLU A 383 -24.07 4.10 -0.63
C GLU A 383 -23.05 5.20 -0.34
N VAL A 384 -22.55 5.27 0.90
CA VAL A 384 -21.48 6.19 1.30
C VAL A 384 -20.19 5.91 0.53
N VAL A 385 -19.84 4.64 0.36
CA VAL A 385 -18.64 4.21 -0.39
C VAL A 385 -18.72 4.63 -1.86
N GLU A 386 -19.85 4.41 -2.53
CA GLU A 386 -20.03 4.87 -3.91
C GLU A 386 -20.11 6.40 -4.01
N LEU A 387 -20.75 7.07 -3.05
CA LEU A 387 -20.81 8.53 -2.97
C LEU A 387 -19.41 9.17 -2.89
N LEU A 388 -18.50 8.60 -2.08
CA LEU A 388 -17.11 9.06 -1.99
C LEU A 388 -16.31 8.75 -3.28
N TRP A 389 -16.61 7.65 -3.97
CA TRP A 389 -15.97 7.28 -5.23
C TRP A 389 -16.38 8.20 -6.39
N VAL A 390 -17.67 8.46 -6.60
CA VAL A 390 -18.12 9.29 -7.74
C VAL A 390 -17.75 10.77 -7.58
N ASN A 391 -17.58 11.24 -6.33
CA ASN A 391 -17.14 12.60 -6.01
C ASN A 391 -15.62 12.73 -5.92
N ASP A 392 -14.87 11.96 -6.72
CA ASP A 392 -13.42 12.06 -6.69
C ASP A 392 -12.89 13.41 -7.21
N ARG A 393 -11.73 13.85 -6.68
CA ARG A 393 -11.08 15.13 -7.01
C ARG A 393 -10.96 15.27 -8.53
N SER A 394 -11.44 16.42 -9.03
CA SER A 394 -11.57 16.71 -10.46
C SER A 394 -10.26 16.56 -11.25
N TYR A 395 -9.11 16.80 -10.62
CA TYR A 395 -7.78 16.71 -11.25
C TYR A 395 -7.21 15.29 -11.33
N GLU A 396 -7.76 14.31 -10.61
CA GLU A 396 -7.39 12.88 -10.64
C GLU A 396 -8.40 12.04 -11.45
N ARG A 397 -9.62 12.55 -11.65
CA ARG A 397 -10.70 11.91 -12.43
C ARG A 397 -10.28 11.44 -13.84
N PRO A 398 -9.49 12.19 -14.64
CA PRO A 398 -9.03 11.73 -15.95
C PRO A 398 -8.11 10.50 -15.88
N GLN A 399 -7.24 10.43 -14.85
CA GLN A 399 -6.34 9.30 -14.62
C GLN A 399 -7.12 8.06 -14.20
N VAL A 400 -8.10 8.23 -13.30
CA VAL A 400 -8.99 7.14 -12.88
C VAL A 400 -9.76 6.57 -14.08
N GLN A 401 -10.30 7.43 -14.95
CA GLN A 401 -10.96 7.00 -16.20
C GLN A 401 -10.00 6.32 -17.19
N GLY A 402 -8.73 6.73 -17.23
CA GLY A 402 -7.69 6.08 -18.04
C GLY A 402 -7.34 4.67 -17.53
N LEU A 403 -7.22 4.52 -16.21
CA LEU A 403 -7.06 3.22 -15.57
C LEU A 403 -8.29 2.33 -15.79
N GLU A 404 -9.49 2.84 -15.55
CA GLU A 404 -10.75 2.11 -15.75
C GLU A 404 -10.84 1.53 -17.17
N LYS A 405 -10.55 2.34 -18.21
CA LYS A 405 -10.46 1.87 -19.60
C LYS A 405 -9.39 0.79 -19.81
N THR A 406 -8.26 0.88 -19.10
CA THR A 406 -7.18 -0.11 -19.18
C THR A 406 -7.60 -1.45 -18.56
N PHE A 407 -8.30 -1.42 -17.42
CA PHE A 407 -8.85 -2.61 -16.77
C PHE A 407 -10.05 -3.20 -17.52
N ALA A 408 -10.90 -2.36 -18.15
CA ALA A 408 -11.99 -2.77 -19.03
C ALA A 408 -11.52 -3.42 -20.34
N ALA A 409 -10.33 -3.05 -20.82
CA ALA A 409 -9.71 -3.62 -22.03
C ALA A 409 -8.98 -4.95 -21.77
N PHE A 410 -9.06 -5.52 -20.55
CA PHE A 410 -8.50 -6.82 -20.23
C PHE A 410 -9.38 -7.94 -20.78
N GLU A 411 -8.80 -8.90 -21.51
CA GLU A 411 -9.51 -10.05 -22.06
C GLU A 411 -9.39 -11.26 -21.11
N PRO A 412 -10.48 -11.66 -20.40
CA PRO A 412 -10.43 -12.76 -19.44
C PRO A 412 -10.38 -14.11 -20.15
N VAL A 413 -9.50 -15.00 -19.70
CA VAL A 413 -9.46 -16.40 -20.17
C VAL A 413 -10.28 -17.30 -19.25
N ALA A 414 -11.24 -18.02 -19.81
CA ALA A 414 -11.98 -19.05 -19.10
C ALA A 414 -11.03 -20.14 -18.54
N VAL A 415 -10.98 -20.23 -17.20
CA VAL A 415 -10.06 -21.11 -16.46
C VAL A 415 -10.61 -22.55 -16.45
N GLY A 416 -10.09 -23.39 -17.35
CA GLY A 416 -10.42 -24.82 -17.39
C GLY A 416 -10.02 -25.57 -16.10
N LEU A 417 -10.58 -26.77 -15.87
CA LEU A 417 -10.40 -27.53 -14.61
C LEU A 417 -8.94 -27.71 -14.17
N GLY A 418 -8.02 -28.00 -15.11
CA GLY A 418 -6.59 -28.12 -14.79
C GLY A 418 -5.95 -26.80 -14.34
N SER A 419 -6.41 -25.67 -14.85
CA SER A 419 -5.91 -24.33 -14.50
C SER A 419 -6.37 -23.88 -13.11
N ARG A 420 -7.46 -24.43 -12.57
CA ARG A 420 -7.89 -24.22 -11.17
C ARG A 420 -6.84 -24.71 -10.18
N GLY A 421 -6.36 -25.94 -10.38
CA GLY A 421 -5.30 -26.55 -9.57
C GLY A 421 -3.99 -25.77 -9.65
N ILE A 422 -3.61 -25.34 -10.86
CA ILE A 422 -2.41 -24.51 -11.10
C ILE A 422 -2.51 -23.19 -10.33
N LEU A 423 -3.61 -22.43 -10.46
CA LEU A 423 -3.73 -21.12 -9.82
C LEU A 423 -3.72 -21.19 -8.28
N GLN A 424 -4.43 -22.14 -7.68
CA GLN A 424 -4.39 -22.35 -6.24
C GLN A 424 -2.99 -22.81 -5.76
N THR A 425 -2.25 -23.54 -6.59
CA THR A 425 -0.85 -23.93 -6.31
C THR A 425 0.09 -22.74 -6.35
N VAL A 426 -0.05 -21.88 -7.37
CA VAL A 426 0.72 -20.64 -7.57
C VAL A 426 0.50 -19.67 -6.40
N LEU A 427 -0.73 -19.51 -5.91
CA LEU A 427 -1.04 -18.72 -4.70
C LEU A 427 -0.41 -19.30 -3.42
N ARG A 428 -0.36 -20.64 -3.27
CA ARG A 428 0.32 -21.31 -2.14
C ARG A 428 1.83 -21.20 -2.22
N ALA A 429 2.42 -21.28 -3.42
CA ALA A 429 3.83 -21.08 -3.63
C ALA A 429 4.25 -19.63 -3.28
N ALA A 430 3.42 -18.65 -3.61
CA ALA A 430 3.59 -17.26 -3.20
C ALA A 430 3.54 -17.06 -1.66
N GLU A 431 2.63 -17.73 -0.95
CA GLU A 431 2.60 -17.74 0.52
C GLU A 431 3.92 -18.27 1.12
N ILE A 432 4.53 -19.28 0.49
CA ILE A 432 5.80 -19.86 0.92
C ILE A 432 7.00 -18.94 0.56
N ASP A 433 7.00 -18.33 -0.63
CA ASP A 433 8.01 -17.33 -1.03
C ASP A 433 8.07 -16.15 -0.03
N ASP A 434 6.92 -15.66 0.43
CA ASP A 434 6.85 -14.66 1.50
C ASP A 434 7.42 -15.18 2.82
N LEU A 435 7.04 -16.38 3.28
CA LEU A 435 7.55 -16.97 4.52
C LEU A 435 9.08 -17.13 4.50
N ILE A 436 9.64 -17.70 3.43
CA ILE A 436 11.10 -17.83 3.24
C ILE A 436 11.77 -16.45 3.28
N ARG A 437 11.24 -15.45 2.57
CA ARG A 437 11.83 -14.10 2.55
C ARG A 437 11.79 -13.45 3.93
N ARG A 438 10.75 -13.67 4.73
CA ARG A 438 10.69 -13.17 6.11
C ARG A 438 11.78 -13.80 6.99
N TRP A 439 11.98 -15.11 6.89
CA TRP A 439 13.05 -15.81 7.63
C TRP A 439 14.45 -15.34 7.25
N THR A 440 14.69 -15.08 5.96
CA THR A 440 16.03 -14.78 5.43
C THR A 440 16.41 -13.29 5.47
N ILE A 441 15.46 -12.36 5.37
CA ILE A 441 15.75 -10.94 5.13
C ILE A 441 15.30 -10.01 6.26
N MET A 442 14.24 -10.32 7.01
CA MET A 442 13.84 -9.46 8.13
C MET A 442 14.90 -9.34 9.24
N PRO A 443 15.68 -10.39 9.59
CA PRO A 443 16.79 -10.25 10.54
C PRO A 443 17.83 -9.23 10.08
N ALA A 444 18.19 -9.23 8.79
CA ALA A 444 19.14 -8.28 8.21
C ALA A 444 18.58 -6.84 8.14
N ARG A 445 17.28 -6.68 7.86
CA ARG A 445 16.62 -5.36 7.75
C ARG A 445 16.49 -4.64 9.10
N LEU A 446 16.35 -5.38 10.21
CA LEU A 446 16.03 -4.78 11.51
C LEU A 446 17.24 -4.34 12.33
N GLY A 447 18.44 -4.91 12.12
CA GLY A 447 19.71 -4.52 12.78
C GLY A 447 19.75 -4.64 14.32
N THR A 448 18.61 -4.90 14.97
CA THR A 448 18.37 -4.77 16.40
C THR A 448 17.45 -5.88 16.93
N LEU A 449 17.82 -7.12 16.62
CA LEU A 449 17.70 -8.15 17.63
C LEU A 449 19.12 -8.61 17.95
N PRO A 450 19.60 -8.53 19.22
CA PRO A 450 20.55 -9.55 19.63
C PRO A 450 19.84 -10.89 19.44
N ALA A 451 20.59 -11.92 19.12
CA ALA A 451 19.95 -13.11 18.59
C ALA A 451 19.25 -14.07 19.60
N PRO A 452 19.01 -13.87 20.92
CA PRO A 452 18.30 -14.83 21.80
C PRO A 452 16.92 -15.43 21.42
N ALA A 453 16.34 -15.15 20.25
CA ALA A 453 15.24 -15.94 19.66
C ALA A 453 15.68 -16.85 18.49
N LEU A 454 16.90 -16.67 17.98
CA LEU A 454 17.59 -17.47 16.95
C LEU A 454 18.90 -18.11 17.48
N VAL A 455 19.43 -17.67 18.63
CA VAL A 455 20.56 -18.29 19.36
C VAL A 455 20.03 -19.57 20.00
N GLY A 456 20.39 -20.69 19.38
CA GLY A 456 19.72 -21.98 19.54
C GLY A 456 19.47 -22.66 18.19
N LEU A 457 19.49 -21.89 17.11
CA LEU A 457 19.46 -22.35 15.72
C LEU A 457 20.85 -22.15 15.11
N THR A 458 21.73 -23.12 15.32
CA THR A 458 23.07 -23.24 14.70
C THR A 458 23.04 -23.41 13.17
N ILE A 459 21.92 -23.06 12.53
CA ILE A 459 21.62 -23.31 11.13
C ILE A 459 22.03 -22.11 10.26
N PHE A 460 22.09 -20.89 10.81
CA PHE A 460 22.36 -19.69 10.02
C PHE A 460 23.85 -19.39 9.77
N ASP A 461 24.77 -20.00 10.51
CA ASP A 461 26.21 -19.95 10.19
C ASP A 461 26.62 -21.03 9.16
N ASP A 462 25.88 -22.14 9.10
CA ASP A 462 26.18 -23.32 8.26
C ASP A 462 25.36 -23.40 6.95
N VAL A 463 24.15 -22.84 6.89
CA VAL A 463 23.39 -22.73 5.62
C VAL A 463 24.02 -21.62 4.79
N ALA A 464 24.94 -22.04 3.91
CA ALA A 464 25.67 -21.13 3.04
C ALA A 464 24.71 -20.22 2.24
N ASP A 465 25.14 -18.97 2.07
CA ASP A 465 24.50 -17.92 1.24
C ASP A 465 23.97 -18.44 -0.12
N GLU A 466 24.66 -19.43 -0.69
CA GLU A 466 24.30 -20.09 -1.94
C GLU A 466 23.02 -20.96 -1.84
N GLN A 467 22.81 -21.69 -0.73
CA GLN A 467 21.56 -22.41 -0.49
C GLN A 467 20.40 -21.44 -0.32
N LEU A 468 20.57 -20.37 0.46
CA LEU A 468 19.53 -19.35 0.65
C LEU A 468 19.14 -18.67 -0.67
N ARG A 469 20.13 -18.28 -1.49
CA ARG A 469 19.89 -17.77 -2.85
C ARG A 469 19.14 -18.78 -3.71
N ARG A 470 19.62 -20.03 -3.76
CA ARG A 470 18.99 -21.11 -4.56
C ARG A 470 17.53 -21.35 -4.16
N ILE A 471 17.19 -21.25 -2.87
CA ILE A 471 15.82 -21.38 -2.39
C ILE A 471 14.97 -20.17 -2.82
N VAL A 472 15.50 -18.95 -2.71
CA VAL A 472 14.85 -17.72 -3.16
C VAL A 472 14.62 -17.71 -4.68
N ASP A 473 15.56 -18.27 -5.46
CA ASP A 473 15.47 -18.40 -6.91
C ASP A 473 14.45 -19.48 -7.31
N LEU A 474 14.40 -20.62 -6.59
CA LEU A 474 13.41 -21.68 -6.81
C LEU A 474 11.99 -21.23 -6.44
N ALA A 475 11.81 -20.51 -5.33
CA ALA A 475 10.54 -19.94 -4.91
C ALA A 475 10.09 -18.80 -5.84
N GLY A 476 11.03 -17.92 -6.24
CA GLY A 476 10.80 -16.90 -7.26
C GLY A 476 10.38 -17.50 -8.61
N GLY A 477 10.97 -18.63 -9.00
CA GLY A 477 10.60 -19.39 -10.19
C GLY A 477 9.21 -20.06 -10.13
N LEU A 478 8.68 -20.33 -8.94
CA LEU A 478 7.29 -20.81 -8.76
C LEU A 478 6.26 -19.68 -8.66
N ALA A 479 6.65 -18.52 -8.13
CA ALA A 479 5.82 -17.33 -8.09
C ALA A 479 5.86 -16.53 -9.42
N ALA A 480 6.71 -16.94 -10.37
CA ALA A 480 6.71 -16.42 -11.73
C ALA A 480 5.47 -16.91 -12.50
N PRO A 481 4.84 -16.07 -13.35
CA PRO A 481 3.60 -16.40 -14.04
C PRO A 481 3.77 -17.43 -15.18
N THR A 482 4.09 -18.68 -14.86
CA THR A 482 4.06 -19.83 -15.79
C THR A 482 2.65 -20.38 -15.96
N PHE A 483 1.72 -19.51 -16.36
CA PHE A 483 0.28 -19.80 -16.29
C PHE A 483 -0.23 -20.89 -17.25
N PHE A 484 0.44 -21.16 -18.37
CA PHE A 484 -0.19 -21.93 -19.47
C PHE A 484 0.67 -22.92 -20.28
N THR A 485 1.99 -23.05 -20.07
CA THR A 485 2.84 -23.76 -21.05
C THR A 485 3.06 -25.25 -20.79
N GLU A 486 3.54 -25.71 -19.62
CA GLU A 486 3.91 -27.13 -19.43
C GLU A 486 3.62 -27.69 -18.02
N ARG A 487 2.72 -28.68 -17.91
CA ARG A 487 2.43 -29.37 -16.63
C ARG A 487 3.66 -30.06 -15.98
N PRO A 488 4.59 -30.69 -16.72
CA PRO A 488 5.74 -31.37 -16.11
C PRO A 488 6.70 -30.45 -15.36
N SER A 489 6.93 -29.22 -15.86
CA SER A 489 7.87 -28.26 -15.26
C SER A 489 7.35 -27.70 -13.93
N VAL A 490 6.04 -27.44 -13.84
CA VAL A 490 5.35 -27.01 -12.61
C VAL A 490 5.53 -28.05 -11.49
N ARG A 491 5.31 -29.34 -11.76
CA ARG A 491 5.49 -30.43 -10.77
C ARG A 491 6.92 -30.49 -10.24
N ALA A 492 7.91 -30.40 -11.13
CA ALA A 492 9.32 -30.39 -10.76
C ALA A 492 9.74 -29.12 -9.99
N GLY A 493 9.07 -27.99 -10.22
CA GLY A 493 9.21 -26.79 -9.39
C GLY A 493 8.70 -27.01 -7.96
N ILE A 494 7.45 -27.49 -7.81
CA ILE A 494 6.80 -27.70 -6.51
C ILE A 494 7.63 -28.64 -5.63
N GLY A 495 8.08 -29.79 -6.18
CA GLY A 495 8.91 -30.75 -5.42
C GLY A 495 10.22 -30.16 -4.88
N ARG A 496 10.85 -29.23 -5.63
CA ARG A 496 12.08 -28.55 -5.19
C ARG A 496 11.83 -27.55 -4.07
N VAL A 497 10.70 -26.83 -4.10
CA VAL A 497 10.32 -25.93 -2.99
C VAL A 497 9.85 -26.71 -1.77
N ILE A 498 9.19 -27.86 -1.93
CA ILE A 498 8.85 -28.73 -0.79
C ILE A 498 10.11 -29.17 -0.04
N ALA A 499 11.13 -29.66 -0.77
CA ALA A 499 12.40 -30.06 -0.18
C ALA A 499 13.08 -28.91 0.58
N ALA A 500 13.23 -27.75 -0.07
CA ALA A 500 13.86 -26.56 0.50
C ALA A 500 13.20 -26.06 1.80
N VAL A 501 11.87 -26.03 1.85
CA VAL A 501 11.15 -25.53 3.03
C VAL A 501 11.14 -26.57 4.15
N THR A 502 11.14 -27.86 3.82
CA THR A 502 11.27 -28.94 4.81
C THR A 502 12.63 -28.87 5.51
N GLU A 503 13.70 -28.57 4.78
CA GLU A 503 15.05 -28.33 5.33
C GLU A 503 15.04 -27.16 6.32
N LEU A 504 14.44 -26.02 5.96
CA LEU A 504 14.35 -24.83 6.83
C LEU A 504 13.40 -24.99 8.03
N ALA A 505 12.28 -25.71 7.87
CA ALA A 505 11.24 -25.81 8.90
C ALA A 505 11.66 -26.62 10.15
N THR A 506 12.77 -27.35 10.08
CA THR A 506 13.36 -28.03 11.24
C THR A 506 13.97 -27.06 12.26
N GLY A 507 14.16 -25.79 11.88
CA GLY A 507 14.84 -24.77 12.66
C GLY A 507 14.10 -23.43 12.77
N VAL A 508 12.78 -23.43 12.97
CA VAL A 508 11.99 -22.20 13.23
C VAL A 508 11.02 -22.40 14.40
N ASP A 509 10.36 -21.34 14.84
CA ASP A 509 9.38 -21.44 15.93
C ASP A 509 8.22 -22.39 15.59
N LYS A 510 7.59 -22.96 16.62
CA LYS A 510 6.56 -23.99 16.46
C LYS A 510 5.34 -23.53 15.65
N ALA A 511 4.96 -22.25 15.70
CA ALA A 511 3.83 -21.73 14.95
C ALA A 511 4.17 -21.58 13.46
N GLN A 512 5.38 -21.08 13.16
CA GLN A 512 5.90 -20.96 11.79
C GLN A 512 6.15 -22.34 11.16
N ALA A 513 6.72 -23.29 11.91
CA ALA A 513 6.91 -24.68 11.46
C ALA A 513 5.57 -25.37 11.17
N THR A 514 4.56 -25.19 12.02
CA THR A 514 3.20 -25.74 11.81
C THR A 514 2.54 -25.14 10.56
N ARG A 515 2.70 -23.82 10.34
CA ARG A 515 2.19 -23.14 9.14
C ARG A 515 2.89 -23.65 7.87
N ALA A 516 4.21 -23.78 7.90
CA ALA A 516 5.00 -24.32 6.81
C ALA A 516 4.57 -25.77 6.47
N ALA A 517 4.51 -26.66 7.46
CA ALA A 517 4.06 -28.05 7.27
C ALA A 517 2.67 -28.15 6.62
N THR A 518 1.72 -27.29 7.05
CA THR A 518 0.38 -27.23 6.47
C THR A 518 0.40 -26.80 4.99
N LEU A 519 1.23 -25.81 4.64
CA LEU A 519 1.38 -25.35 3.25
C LEU A 519 2.10 -26.40 2.37
N LEU A 520 3.07 -27.13 2.94
CA LEU A 520 3.81 -28.18 2.25
C LEU A 520 2.93 -29.40 1.92
N ASP A 521 2.15 -29.89 2.88
CA ASP A 521 1.14 -30.94 2.67
C ASP A 521 0.12 -30.51 1.60
N ALA A 522 -0.35 -29.26 1.67
CA ALA A 522 -1.29 -28.70 0.71
C ALA A 522 -0.69 -28.50 -0.69
N LEU A 523 0.62 -28.29 -0.83
CA LEU A 523 1.33 -28.28 -2.12
C LEU A 523 1.61 -29.69 -2.64
N GLY A 524 1.97 -30.65 -1.78
CA GLY A 524 2.18 -32.05 -2.18
C GLY A 524 0.92 -32.64 -2.81
N LYS A 525 -0.22 -32.52 -2.11
CA LYS A 525 -1.54 -32.93 -2.62
C LYS A 525 -1.92 -32.25 -3.94
N ALA A 526 -1.52 -31.00 -4.14
CA ALA A 526 -1.77 -30.29 -5.39
C ALA A 526 -0.84 -30.76 -6.52
N ALA A 527 0.43 -31.06 -6.23
CA ALA A 527 1.38 -31.62 -7.19
C ALA A 527 1.00 -33.04 -7.63
N ASP A 528 0.43 -33.84 -6.74
CA ASP A 528 -0.09 -35.18 -7.05
C ASP A 528 -1.35 -35.11 -7.91
N GLY A 529 -2.22 -34.12 -7.69
CA GLY A 529 -3.41 -33.85 -8.52
C GLY A 529 -3.13 -33.20 -9.88
N LEU A 530 -1.86 -32.93 -10.23
CA LEU A 530 -1.43 -32.45 -11.55
C LEU A 530 -0.88 -33.57 -12.45
N ALA A 531 -0.80 -34.81 -11.94
CA ALA A 531 -0.42 -36.02 -12.67
C ALA A 531 -1.61 -36.66 -13.41
#